data_AF-A0A2G9THK4-F1
#
_entry.id   AF-A0A2G9THK4-F1
#
_cell.length_a   1.000
_cell.length_b   1.000
_cell.length_c   1.000
_cell.angle_alpha   90.00
_cell.angle_beta   90.00
_cell.angle_gamma   90.00
#
_symmetry.space_group_name_H-M   'P 1'
#
loop_
_entity.id
_entity.type
_entity.pdbx_description
1 polymer ?
#
loop_
_entity_poly.entity_id
_entity_poly.type
_entity_poly.pdbx_seq_one_letter_code
_entity_poly.pdbx_strand_id
1 'polypeptide(L)'
;KLALKWHPDKNPDRIEECTKYFALLQSAYEVLSDPHEKAFYDRHRESILRGGFGIDYKQDSLDLFQFFTTSCYKGFDGEKGFYSVYKSVFDTLAREDYDFIEDPTVHYPSFGDASSDYDKVTGPFYGFWSSFCTARSFAWLDKYDVRQASNRYELRQIEAENKKYREAGKAERNEQVRELVAFVRKRDPRVKAYRELLEQRQEEAKRKQEENRKQQILRNQQ
;
A
#
# COMPACT_ATOMS: atom_id res chain seq x y z
N LYS A 1 -17.19 -22.45 -1.27
CA LYS A 1 -17.66 -23.64 -0.51
C LYS A 1 -17.38 -23.53 0.99
N LEU A 2 -16.19 -23.08 1.45
CA LEU A 2 -15.89 -22.90 2.88
C LEU A 2 -16.62 -21.73 3.55
N ALA A 3 -16.81 -20.61 2.84
CA ALA A 3 -17.54 -19.44 3.34
C ALA A 3 -18.97 -19.79 3.82
N LEU A 4 -19.64 -20.70 3.13
CA LEU A 4 -21.00 -21.14 3.46
C LEU A 4 -21.03 -22.07 4.69
N LYS A 5 -19.92 -22.76 5.00
CA LYS A 5 -19.77 -23.62 6.20
C LYS A 5 -19.60 -22.77 7.45
N TRP A 6 -18.88 -21.66 7.36
CA TRP A 6 -18.57 -20.76 8.48
C TRP A 6 -19.46 -19.52 8.53
N HIS A 7 -20.58 -19.50 7.80
CA HIS A 7 -21.50 -18.37 7.84
C HIS A 7 -22.19 -18.29 9.22
N PRO A 8 -22.26 -17.11 9.86
CA PRO A 8 -22.87 -16.97 11.19
C PRO A 8 -24.33 -17.42 11.23
N ASP A 9 -25.13 -17.11 10.19
CA ASP A 9 -26.55 -17.55 10.12
C ASP A 9 -26.74 -19.07 10.12
N LYS A 10 -25.73 -19.85 9.68
CA LYS A 10 -25.80 -21.32 9.67
C LYS A 10 -25.27 -21.95 10.96
N ASN A 11 -24.61 -21.15 11.80
CA ASN A 11 -23.97 -21.60 13.03
C ASN A 11 -24.35 -20.65 14.19
N PRO A 12 -25.63 -20.59 14.57
CA PRO A 12 -26.12 -19.68 15.62
C PRO A 12 -25.47 -19.95 16.99
N ASP A 13 -24.99 -21.17 17.24
CA ASP A 13 -24.35 -21.54 18.50
C ASP A 13 -22.87 -21.10 18.59
N ARG A 14 -22.26 -20.69 17.47
CA ARG A 14 -20.82 -20.35 17.37
C ARG A 14 -20.58 -19.08 16.55
N ILE A 15 -21.44 -18.08 16.73
CA ILE A 15 -21.44 -16.85 15.91
C ILE A 15 -20.09 -16.12 15.93
N GLU A 16 -19.46 -15.95 17.10
CA GLU A 16 -18.20 -15.22 17.19
C GLU A 16 -17.05 -15.92 16.46
N GLU A 17 -16.92 -17.23 16.65
CA GLU A 17 -15.90 -18.05 16.01
C GLU A 17 -16.13 -18.07 14.49
N CYS A 18 -17.37 -18.30 14.06
CA CYS A 18 -17.75 -18.33 12.65
C CYS A 18 -17.51 -16.99 11.96
N THR A 19 -17.87 -15.87 12.61
CA THR A 19 -17.60 -14.53 12.09
C THR A 19 -16.10 -14.29 11.88
N LYS A 20 -15.25 -14.71 12.83
CA LYS A 20 -13.79 -14.59 12.70
C LYS A 20 -13.25 -15.43 11.54
N TYR A 21 -13.62 -16.71 11.46
CA TYR A 21 -13.18 -17.59 10.37
C TYR A 21 -13.72 -17.14 9.01
N PHE A 22 -14.95 -16.64 8.96
CA PHE A 22 -15.53 -16.11 7.73
C PHE A 22 -14.76 -14.89 7.22
N ALA A 23 -14.43 -13.94 8.12
CA ALA A 23 -13.61 -12.78 7.77
C ALA A 23 -12.21 -13.18 7.27
N LEU A 24 -11.57 -14.17 7.94
CA LEU A 24 -10.27 -14.70 7.51
C LEU A 24 -10.35 -15.36 6.13
N LEU A 25 -11.38 -16.18 5.88
CA LEU A 25 -11.60 -16.84 4.58
C LEU A 25 -11.84 -15.81 3.47
N GLN A 26 -12.61 -14.77 3.76
CA GLN A 26 -12.87 -13.68 2.82
C GLN A 26 -11.57 -12.93 2.48
N SER A 27 -10.79 -12.54 3.49
CA SER A 27 -9.50 -11.88 3.27
C SER A 27 -8.51 -12.77 2.50
N ALA A 28 -8.44 -14.06 2.82
CA ALA A 28 -7.56 -14.99 2.13
C ALA A 28 -7.97 -15.15 0.66
N TYR A 29 -9.28 -15.23 0.39
CA TYR A 29 -9.78 -15.30 -0.97
C TYR A 29 -9.44 -14.03 -1.77
N GLU A 30 -9.63 -12.85 -1.20
CA GLU A 30 -9.31 -11.58 -1.87
C GLU A 30 -7.84 -11.51 -2.29
N VAL A 31 -6.91 -11.80 -1.38
CA VAL A 31 -5.47 -11.78 -1.66
C VAL A 31 -5.06 -12.87 -2.66
N LEU A 32 -5.56 -14.10 -2.51
CA LEU A 32 -5.16 -15.23 -3.35
C LEU A 32 -5.83 -15.24 -4.73
N SER A 33 -6.96 -14.53 -4.87
CA SER A 33 -7.68 -14.41 -6.15
C SER A 33 -7.05 -13.39 -7.10
N ASP A 34 -6.36 -12.38 -6.56
CA ASP A 34 -5.62 -11.40 -7.36
C ASP A 34 -4.21 -11.94 -7.67
N PRO A 35 -3.83 -12.13 -8.94
CA PRO A 35 -2.51 -12.67 -9.30
C PRO A 35 -1.34 -11.82 -8.77
N HIS A 36 -1.52 -10.51 -8.65
CA HIS A 36 -0.50 -9.58 -8.17
C HIS A 36 -0.34 -9.68 -6.66
N GLU A 37 -1.45 -9.59 -5.91
CA GLU A 37 -1.44 -9.70 -4.44
C GLU A 37 -0.94 -11.10 -4.01
N LYS A 38 -1.32 -12.16 -4.74
CA LYS A 38 -0.79 -13.51 -4.55
C LYS A 38 0.71 -13.60 -4.81
N ALA A 39 1.20 -13.06 -5.94
CA ALA A 39 2.62 -13.11 -6.25
C ALA A 39 3.45 -12.36 -5.19
N PHE A 40 2.95 -11.22 -4.68
CA PHE A 40 3.58 -10.51 -3.58
C PHE A 40 3.60 -11.35 -2.30
N TYR A 41 2.49 -11.99 -1.94
CA TYR A 41 2.42 -12.91 -0.80
C TYR A 41 3.43 -14.05 -0.92
N ASP A 42 3.50 -14.71 -2.07
CA ASP A 42 4.39 -15.83 -2.32
C ASP A 42 5.88 -15.42 -2.22
N ARG A 43 6.24 -14.22 -2.72
CA ARG A 43 7.60 -13.66 -2.59
C ARG A 43 8.01 -13.41 -1.13
N HIS A 44 7.07 -12.96 -0.30
CA HIS A 44 7.35 -12.55 1.08
C HIS A 44 7.00 -13.63 2.13
N ARG A 45 6.41 -14.75 1.70
CA ARG A 45 5.94 -15.87 2.55
C ARG A 45 6.98 -16.31 3.57
N GLU A 46 8.23 -16.47 3.13
CA GLU A 46 9.33 -16.95 3.97
C GLU A 46 9.74 -15.94 5.06
N SER A 47 9.65 -14.65 4.77
CA SER A 47 9.85 -13.59 5.77
C SER A 47 8.73 -13.61 6.80
N ILE A 48 7.48 -13.73 6.35
CA ILE A 48 6.31 -13.74 7.24
C ILE A 48 6.36 -14.93 8.21
N LEU A 49 6.66 -16.13 7.69
CA LEU A 49 6.71 -17.37 8.49
C LEU A 49 7.84 -17.40 9.51
N ARG A 50 8.92 -16.65 9.30
CA ARG A 50 10.02 -16.51 10.26
C ARG A 50 9.75 -15.47 11.35
N GLY A 51 8.53 -14.93 11.43
CA GLY A 51 8.15 -13.90 12.40
C GLY A 51 8.38 -12.48 11.90
N GLY A 52 8.32 -12.26 10.58
CA GLY A 52 8.70 -11.02 9.92
C GLY A 52 10.14 -11.05 9.41
N PHE A 53 10.57 -9.97 8.76
CA PHE A 53 11.94 -9.81 8.26
C PHE A 53 12.95 -10.03 9.40
N GLY A 54 13.62 -11.18 9.39
CA GLY A 54 14.82 -11.50 10.18
C GLY A 54 14.93 -10.83 11.55
N ILE A 55 14.39 -11.50 12.58
CA ILE A 55 14.67 -11.22 13.98
C ILE A 55 16.18 -11.41 14.22
N ASP A 56 16.97 -10.36 14.05
CA ASP A 56 18.16 -10.11 14.89
C ASP A 56 18.63 -8.65 14.95
N TYR A 57 17.97 -7.71 14.26
CA TYR A 57 18.27 -6.29 14.43
C TYR A 57 17.02 -5.55 14.86
N LYS A 58 16.94 -5.31 16.17
CA LYS A 58 15.98 -4.39 16.80
C LYS A 58 16.03 -3.04 16.09
N GLN A 59 15.06 -2.76 15.25
CA GLN A 59 14.66 -1.39 14.97
C GLN A 59 13.15 -1.37 14.84
N ASP A 60 12.51 -0.45 15.56
CA ASP A 60 11.06 -0.23 15.68
C ASP A 60 10.39 0.14 14.34
N SER A 61 10.56 -0.70 13.32
CA SER A 61 10.00 -0.51 12.00
C SER A 61 8.64 -1.18 11.93
N LEU A 62 7.64 -0.47 11.40
CA LEU A 62 6.30 -1.01 11.25
C LEU A 62 6.29 -2.22 10.29
N ASP A 63 5.78 -3.35 10.79
CA ASP A 63 5.50 -4.55 9.98
C ASP A 63 4.26 -4.30 9.11
N LEU A 64 4.50 -3.93 7.85
CA LEU A 64 3.45 -3.58 6.90
C LEU A 64 2.59 -4.78 6.53
N PHE A 65 3.11 -6.01 6.69
CA PHE A 65 2.41 -7.21 6.25
C PHE A 65 1.07 -7.41 6.98
N GLN A 66 0.99 -6.97 8.25
CA GLN A 66 -0.22 -7.00 9.07
C GLN A 66 -1.37 -6.16 8.49
N PHE A 67 -1.07 -5.26 7.56
CA PHE A 67 -2.03 -4.37 6.93
C PHE A 67 -2.42 -4.81 5.50
N PHE A 68 -1.85 -5.89 4.96
CA PHE A 68 -2.27 -6.51 3.68
C PHE A 68 -3.47 -7.44 3.86
N THR A 69 -4.44 -7.03 4.66
CA THR A 69 -5.66 -7.81 4.91
C THR A 69 -6.82 -6.88 5.18
N THR A 70 -8.02 -7.25 4.76
CA THR A 70 -9.25 -6.52 5.10
C THR A 70 -9.67 -6.73 6.55
N SER A 71 -9.04 -7.66 7.27
CA SER A 71 -9.29 -7.91 8.69
C SER A 71 -8.60 -6.92 9.64
N CYS A 72 -7.67 -6.09 9.15
CA CYS A 72 -6.94 -5.11 9.97
C CYS A 72 -7.78 -3.89 10.37
N TYR A 73 -8.95 -3.70 9.76
CA TYR A 73 -9.90 -2.64 10.08
C TYR A 73 -11.34 -3.17 10.19
N LYS A 74 -12.22 -2.41 10.83
CA LYS A 74 -13.64 -2.73 11.00
C LYS A 74 -14.49 -1.60 10.45
N GLY A 75 -15.07 -1.81 9.27
CA GLY A 75 -15.80 -0.76 8.55
C GLY A 75 -14.87 0.33 8.01
N PHE A 76 -15.44 1.36 7.40
CA PHE A 76 -14.64 2.46 6.85
C PHE A 76 -14.41 3.57 7.88
N ASP A 77 -15.41 3.86 8.70
CA ASP A 77 -15.39 4.91 9.73
C ASP A 77 -15.13 4.38 11.14
N GLY A 78 -14.85 5.30 12.07
CA GLY A 78 -14.61 5.01 13.48
C GLY A 78 -13.13 4.80 13.82
N GLU A 79 -12.84 4.62 15.12
CA GLU A 79 -11.45 4.55 15.63
C GLU A 79 -10.64 3.40 15.03
N LYS A 80 -11.29 2.28 14.71
CA LYS A 80 -10.66 1.10 14.07
C LYS A 80 -11.14 0.91 12.63
N GLY A 81 -11.71 1.96 12.02
CA GLY A 81 -12.13 1.97 10.64
C GLY A 81 -10.95 2.09 9.68
N PHE A 82 -11.20 1.80 8.41
CA PHE A 82 -10.23 1.91 7.31
C PHE A 82 -9.41 3.20 7.36
N TYR A 83 -10.07 4.36 7.49
CA TYR A 83 -9.37 5.65 7.46
C TYR A 83 -8.43 5.85 8.63
N SER A 84 -8.88 5.54 9.85
CA SER A 84 -8.08 5.67 11.07
C SER A 84 -6.88 4.72 11.07
N VAL A 85 -7.09 3.46 10.67
CA VAL A 85 -6.03 2.45 10.61
C VAL A 85 -4.95 2.86 9.61
N TYR A 86 -5.32 3.13 8.36
CA TYR A 86 -4.31 3.47 7.34
C TYR A 86 -3.70 4.85 7.54
N LYS A 87 -4.43 5.83 8.09
CA LYS A 87 -3.84 7.10 8.51
C LYS A 87 -2.72 6.87 9.53
N SER A 88 -2.95 6.08 10.56
CA SER A 88 -1.93 5.75 11.57
C SER A 88 -0.72 5.04 10.96
N VAL A 89 -0.94 4.16 9.99
CA VAL A 89 0.14 3.46 9.27
C VAL A 89 1.02 4.45 8.49
N PHE A 90 0.42 5.29 7.65
CA PHE A 90 1.16 6.24 6.83
C PHE A 90 1.80 7.37 7.65
N ASP A 91 1.15 7.82 8.73
CA ASP A 91 1.75 8.78 9.66
C ASP A 91 2.97 8.18 10.38
N THR A 92 2.94 6.87 10.66
CA THR A 92 4.09 6.16 11.24
C THR A 92 5.22 6.00 10.23
N LEU A 93 4.91 5.63 8.99
CA LEU A 93 5.89 5.59 7.90
C LEU A 93 6.55 6.95 7.66
N ALA A 94 5.77 8.03 7.66
CA ALA A 94 6.29 9.38 7.51
C ALA A 94 7.22 9.75 8.67
N ARG A 95 6.85 9.42 9.91
CA ARG A 95 7.69 9.67 11.09
C ARG A 95 9.02 8.93 11.03
N GLU A 96 9.01 7.66 10.64
CA GLU A 96 10.24 6.87 10.46
C GLU A 96 11.21 7.53 9.47
N ASP A 97 10.69 8.23 8.46
CA ASP A 97 11.49 8.93 7.45
C ASP A 97 11.91 10.34 7.89
N TYR A 98 11.04 11.08 8.60
CA TYR A 98 11.36 12.43 9.08
C TYR A 98 12.59 12.47 9.98
N ASP A 99 12.87 11.41 10.73
CA ASP A 99 14.10 11.29 11.54
C ASP A 99 15.39 11.36 10.69
N PHE A 100 15.29 11.17 9.37
CA PHE A 100 16.39 11.18 8.41
C PHE A 100 16.30 12.34 7.40
N ILE A 101 15.34 13.25 7.56
CA ILE A 101 15.15 14.42 6.70
C ILE A 101 15.60 15.66 7.46
N GLU A 102 16.63 16.34 6.93
CA GLU A 102 17.18 17.54 7.58
C GLU A 102 16.30 18.78 7.40
N ASP A 103 15.54 18.85 6.30
CA ASP A 103 14.69 19.99 5.99
C ASP A 103 13.32 19.87 6.69
N PRO A 104 13.03 20.70 7.71
CA PRO A 104 11.78 20.64 8.46
C PRO A 104 10.56 21.11 7.65
N THR A 105 10.76 21.70 6.47
CA THR A 105 9.67 22.14 5.60
C THR A 105 9.10 21.01 4.74
N VAL A 106 9.80 19.88 4.67
CA VAL A 106 9.34 18.70 3.94
C VAL A 106 8.21 18.04 4.73
N HIS A 107 7.02 18.03 4.13
CA HIS A 107 5.84 17.39 4.70
C HIS A 107 5.20 16.44 3.70
N TYR A 108 5.08 15.17 4.09
CA TYR A 108 4.41 14.14 3.32
C TYR A 108 2.89 14.36 3.39
N PRO A 109 2.15 14.12 2.28
CA PRO A 109 0.71 14.28 2.28
C PRO A 109 0.06 13.27 3.23
N SER A 110 -0.89 13.77 4.03
CA SER A 110 -1.67 12.94 4.96
C SER A 110 -2.75 12.13 4.22
N PHE A 111 -3.13 10.99 4.81
CA PHE A 111 -4.17 10.12 4.26
C PHE A 111 -5.58 10.75 4.25
N GLY A 112 -5.82 11.72 5.14
CA GLY A 112 -7.12 12.33 5.33
C GLY A 112 -8.12 11.41 6.05
N ASP A 113 -9.40 11.58 5.71
CA ASP A 113 -10.56 10.90 6.28
C ASP A 113 -11.62 10.61 5.19
N ALA A 114 -12.76 10.07 5.60
CA ALA A 114 -13.89 9.73 4.71
C ALA A 114 -14.43 10.91 3.91
N SER A 115 -14.33 12.13 4.44
CA SER A 115 -14.85 13.37 3.82
C SER A 115 -13.83 14.12 2.97
N SER A 116 -12.60 13.61 2.90
CA SER A 116 -11.51 14.30 2.24
C SER A 116 -11.72 14.39 0.73
N ASP A 117 -11.52 15.60 0.21
CA ASP A 117 -11.63 15.90 -1.21
C ASP A 117 -10.60 15.12 -2.04
N TYR A 118 -11.03 14.63 -3.22
CA TYR A 118 -10.15 13.82 -4.05
C TYR A 118 -9.01 14.63 -4.62
N ASP A 119 -9.28 15.79 -5.21
CA ASP A 119 -8.27 16.56 -5.94
C ASP A 119 -7.27 17.25 -4.99
N LYS A 120 -7.71 17.61 -3.79
CA LYS A 120 -6.87 18.32 -2.80
C LYS A 120 -6.11 17.42 -1.83
N VAL A 121 -6.65 16.24 -1.51
CA VAL A 121 -6.08 15.37 -0.46
C VAL A 121 -5.79 13.98 -1.01
N THR A 122 -6.82 13.26 -1.45
CA THR A 122 -6.71 11.82 -1.78
C THR A 122 -5.78 11.57 -2.98
N GLY A 123 -5.92 12.37 -4.04
CA GLY A 123 -5.11 12.33 -5.25
C GLY A 123 -3.64 12.66 -4.98
N PRO A 124 -3.31 13.81 -4.37
CA PRO A 124 -1.94 14.14 -3.96
C PRO A 124 -1.32 13.10 -3.02
N PHE A 125 -2.07 12.58 -2.06
CA PHE A 125 -1.65 11.48 -1.20
C PHE A 125 -1.19 10.28 -2.03
N TYR A 126 -2.06 9.74 -2.89
CA TYR A 126 -1.71 8.58 -3.69
C TYR A 126 -0.63 8.87 -4.73
N GLY A 127 -0.55 10.09 -5.25
CA GLY A 127 0.51 10.50 -6.18
C GLY A 127 1.89 10.40 -5.55
N PHE A 128 2.05 10.94 -4.34
CA PHE A 128 3.29 10.86 -3.57
C PHE A 128 3.60 9.42 -3.16
N TRP A 129 2.67 8.76 -2.46
CA TRP A 129 2.94 7.47 -1.82
C TRP A 129 3.09 6.32 -2.83
N SER A 130 2.50 6.41 -4.03
CA SER A 130 2.75 5.43 -5.11
C SER A 130 4.18 5.50 -5.64
N SER A 131 4.87 6.62 -5.41
CA SER A 131 6.26 6.86 -5.84
C SER A 131 7.21 6.98 -4.65
N PHE A 132 6.78 6.52 -3.46
CA PHE A 132 7.50 6.69 -2.21
C PHE A 132 8.93 6.14 -2.27
N CYS A 133 9.89 6.88 -1.71
CA CYS A 133 11.28 6.46 -1.52
C CYS A 133 11.71 6.81 -0.10
N THR A 134 12.12 5.82 0.68
CA THR A 134 12.52 6.04 2.07
C THR A 134 13.78 6.91 2.19
N ALA A 135 13.72 7.89 3.10
CA ALA A 135 14.87 8.71 3.49
C ALA A 135 15.85 7.97 4.44
N ARG A 136 15.43 6.85 5.05
CA ARG A 136 16.23 6.10 6.01
C ARG A 136 17.58 5.68 5.42
N SER A 137 18.62 5.64 6.26
CA SER A 137 19.99 5.37 5.81
C SER A 137 20.22 3.90 5.41
N PHE A 138 19.57 2.95 6.11
CA PHE A 138 19.83 1.51 6.04
C PHE A 138 21.27 1.12 6.40
N ALA A 139 22.02 2.00 7.08
CA ALA A 139 23.42 1.76 7.46
C ALA A 139 23.63 0.51 8.32
N TRP A 140 22.60 0.04 9.03
CA TRP A 140 22.64 -1.20 9.80
C TRP A 140 22.74 -2.47 8.93
N LEU A 141 22.53 -2.37 7.62
CA LEU A 141 22.73 -3.46 6.67
C LEU A 141 24.17 -3.58 6.18
N ASP A 142 25.06 -2.66 6.57
CA ASP A 142 26.48 -2.71 6.22
C ASP A 142 27.09 -4.03 6.72
N LYS A 143 27.72 -4.78 5.82
CA LYS A 143 28.32 -6.09 6.12
C LYS A 143 29.78 -5.99 6.50
N TYR A 144 30.46 -4.95 6.03
CA TYR A 144 31.89 -4.77 6.18
C TYR A 144 32.18 -3.47 6.93
N ASP A 145 33.11 -3.50 7.88
CA ASP A 145 33.53 -2.29 8.60
C ASP A 145 34.52 -1.50 7.73
N VAL A 146 34.16 -0.27 7.38
CA VAL A 146 35.01 0.65 6.62
C VAL A 146 36.37 0.91 7.27
N ARG A 147 36.48 0.74 8.60
CA ARG A 147 37.73 0.92 9.36
C ARG A 147 38.74 -0.20 9.13
N GLN A 148 38.32 -1.34 8.57
CA GLN A 148 39.21 -2.45 8.25
C GLN A 148 39.97 -2.26 6.94
N ALA A 149 39.63 -1.25 6.15
CA ALA A 149 40.32 -0.96 4.89
C ALA A 149 41.79 -0.60 5.11
N SER A 150 42.70 -1.32 4.47
CA SER A 150 44.14 -1.05 4.52
C SER A 150 44.57 0.13 3.63
N ASN A 151 43.77 0.46 2.61
CA ASN A 151 44.07 1.50 1.65
C ASN A 151 42.80 2.08 1.01
N ARG A 152 42.96 3.19 0.26
CA ARG A 152 41.84 3.91 -0.38
C ARG A 152 41.08 3.08 -1.43
N TYR A 153 41.76 2.15 -2.11
CA TYR A 153 41.11 1.30 -3.11
C TYR A 153 40.19 0.29 -2.42
N GLU A 154 40.68 -0.38 -1.38
CA GLU A 154 39.91 -1.31 -0.56
C GLU A 154 38.73 -0.62 0.13
N LEU A 155 38.93 0.58 0.68
CA LEU A 155 37.85 1.38 1.26
C LEU A 155 36.71 1.61 0.27
N ARG A 156 37.03 1.99 -0.98
CA ARG A 156 36.01 2.17 -2.03
C ARG A 156 35.27 0.88 -2.37
N GLN A 157 35.94 -0.27 -2.34
CA GLN A 157 35.29 -1.55 -2.57
C GLN A 157 34.34 -1.90 -1.42
N ILE A 158 34.78 -1.70 -0.17
CA ILE A 158 33.95 -1.90 1.02
C ILE A 158 32.71 -0.99 0.99
N GLU A 159 32.90 0.31 0.71
CA GLU A 159 31.79 1.26 0.61
C GLU A 159 30.82 0.91 -0.52
N ALA A 160 31.34 0.50 -1.69
CA ALA A 160 30.52 0.08 -2.81
C ALA A 160 29.71 -1.17 -2.48
N GLU A 161 30.30 -2.13 -1.78
CA GLU A 161 29.64 -3.38 -1.41
C GLU A 161 28.58 -3.14 -0.31
N ASN A 162 28.91 -2.38 0.74
CA ASN A 162 27.92 -1.95 1.73
C ASN A 162 26.78 -1.17 1.10
N LYS A 163 27.07 -0.27 0.14
CA LYS A 163 26.04 0.46 -0.60
C LYS A 163 25.06 -0.50 -1.27
N LYS A 164 25.51 -1.61 -1.89
CA LYS A 164 24.60 -2.59 -2.49
C LYS A 164 23.62 -3.18 -1.47
N TYR A 165 24.09 -3.54 -0.27
CA TYR A 165 23.20 -4.04 0.79
C TYR A 165 22.20 -2.99 1.25
N ARG A 166 22.63 -1.73 1.41
CA ARG A 166 21.73 -0.62 1.77
C ARG A 166 20.67 -0.38 0.69
N GLU A 167 21.08 -0.30 -0.58
CA GLU A 167 20.17 -0.08 -1.70
C GLU A 167 19.19 -1.24 -1.87
N ALA A 168 19.62 -2.49 -1.64
CA ALA A 168 18.73 -3.65 -1.65
C ALA A 168 17.65 -3.54 -0.56
N GLY A 169 18.03 -3.22 0.68
CA GLY A 169 17.07 -3.02 1.77
C GLY A 169 16.12 -1.84 1.55
N LYS A 170 16.63 -0.73 0.99
CA LYS A 170 15.78 0.40 0.59
C LYS A 170 14.80 0.02 -0.50
N ALA A 171 15.26 -0.71 -1.52
CA ALA A 171 14.41 -1.17 -2.61
C ALA A 171 13.28 -2.07 -2.10
N GLU A 172 13.59 -3.00 -1.21
CA GLU A 172 12.61 -3.88 -0.56
C GLU A 172 11.58 -3.10 0.27
N ARG A 173 12.03 -2.17 1.13
CA ARG A 173 11.10 -1.32 1.91
C ARG A 173 10.20 -0.47 1.01
N ASN A 174 10.77 0.11 -0.05
CA ASN A 174 10.02 0.91 -1.02
C ASN A 174 8.99 0.07 -1.77
N GLU A 175 9.34 -1.15 -2.20
CA GLU A 175 8.39 -2.10 -2.81
C GLU A 175 7.23 -2.37 -1.86
N GLN A 176 7.52 -2.72 -0.60
CA GLN A 176 6.47 -2.99 0.40
C GLN A 176 5.50 -1.83 0.61
N VAL A 177 6.03 -0.60 0.75
CA VAL A 177 5.19 0.59 0.95
C VAL A 177 4.33 0.83 -0.29
N ARG A 178 4.91 0.76 -1.49
CA ARG A 178 4.17 1.00 -2.74
C ARG A 178 3.11 -0.07 -3.01
N GLU A 179 3.40 -1.31 -2.68
CA GLU A 179 2.44 -2.42 -2.73
C GLU A 179 1.29 -2.21 -1.74
N LEU A 180 1.59 -1.76 -0.51
CA LEU A 180 0.55 -1.42 0.45
C LEU A 180 -0.31 -0.27 -0.08
N VAL A 181 0.30 0.75 -0.68
CA VAL A 181 -0.42 1.87 -1.27
C VAL A 181 -1.35 1.39 -2.39
N ALA A 182 -0.90 0.49 -3.27
CA ALA A 182 -1.73 -0.11 -4.30
C ALA A 182 -2.90 -0.91 -3.70
N PHE A 183 -2.63 -1.72 -2.67
CA PHE A 183 -3.62 -2.50 -1.94
C PHE A 183 -4.72 -1.61 -1.33
N VAL A 184 -4.33 -0.53 -0.66
CA VAL A 184 -5.23 0.44 -0.02
C VAL A 184 -6.01 1.22 -1.08
N ARG A 185 -5.34 1.71 -2.12
CA ARG A 185 -5.96 2.49 -3.21
C ARG A 185 -7.08 1.75 -3.92
N LYS A 186 -6.91 0.43 -4.11
CA LYS A 186 -7.94 -0.44 -4.72
C LYS A 186 -9.19 -0.56 -3.84
N ARG A 187 -9.06 -0.38 -2.53
CA ARG A 187 -10.12 -0.59 -1.53
C ARG A 187 -10.74 0.71 -1.03
N ASP A 188 -10.07 1.86 -1.19
CA ASP A 188 -10.54 3.18 -0.76
C ASP A 188 -11.84 3.60 -1.49
N PRO A 189 -12.95 3.83 -0.75
CA PRO A 189 -14.21 4.31 -1.31
C PRO A 189 -14.08 5.64 -2.07
N ARG A 190 -13.22 6.55 -1.62
CA ARG A 190 -13.02 7.87 -2.26
C ARG A 190 -12.45 7.71 -3.66
N VAL A 191 -11.53 6.76 -3.83
CA VAL A 191 -10.91 6.44 -5.13
C VAL A 191 -11.90 5.74 -6.05
N LYS A 192 -12.72 4.83 -5.53
CA LYS A 192 -13.77 4.15 -6.29
C LYS A 192 -14.82 5.13 -6.82
N ALA A 193 -15.34 5.99 -5.94
CA ALA A 193 -16.31 7.03 -6.31
C ALA A 193 -15.74 7.98 -7.37
N TYR A 194 -14.48 8.40 -7.25
CA TYR A 194 -13.84 9.24 -8.25
C TYR A 194 -13.65 8.53 -9.59
N ARG A 195 -13.28 7.24 -9.58
CA ARG A 195 -13.18 6.43 -10.81
C ARG A 195 -14.52 6.32 -11.51
N GLU A 196 -15.59 5.99 -10.78
CA GLU A 196 -16.95 5.89 -11.33
C GLU A 196 -17.41 7.23 -11.93
N LEU A 197 -17.12 8.36 -11.24
CA LEU A 197 -17.40 9.69 -11.76
C LEU A 197 -16.68 9.98 -13.08
N LEU A 198 -15.40 9.59 -13.19
CA LEU A 198 -14.63 9.77 -14.43
C LEU A 198 -15.18 8.90 -15.56
N GLU A 199 -15.56 7.66 -15.27
CA GLU A 199 -16.16 6.75 -16.25
C GLU A 199 -17.47 7.33 -16.80
N GLN A 200 -18.35 7.83 -15.92
CA GLN A 200 -19.61 8.48 -16.32
C GLN A 200 -19.37 9.71 -17.21
N ARG A 201 -18.40 10.57 -16.85
CA ARG A 201 -18.03 11.74 -17.67
C ARG A 201 -17.50 11.33 -19.05
N GLN A 202 -16.72 10.26 -19.13
CA GLN A 202 -16.19 9.75 -20.39
C GLN A 202 -17.31 9.18 -21.28
N GLU A 203 -18.25 8.43 -20.70
CA GLU A 203 -19.41 7.90 -21.43
C GLU A 203 -20.31 9.01 -21.97
N GLU A 204 -20.59 10.03 -21.15
CA GLU A 204 -21.38 11.18 -21.57
C GLU A 204 -20.70 11.95 -22.71
N ALA A 205 -19.38 12.15 -22.62
CA ALA A 205 -18.60 12.80 -23.67
C ALA A 205 -18.63 12.00 -24.98
N LYS A 206 -18.49 10.66 -24.91
CA LYS A 206 -18.61 9.78 -26.08
C LYS A 206 -20.00 9.85 -26.72
N ARG A 207 -21.07 9.81 -25.91
CA ARG A 207 -22.45 9.95 -26.40
C ARG A 207 -22.67 11.27 -27.14
N LYS A 208 -22.24 12.39 -26.54
CA LYS A 208 -22.31 13.72 -27.16
C LYS A 208 -21.51 13.77 -28.47
N GLN A 209 -20.34 13.16 -28.51
CA GLN A 209 -19.52 13.10 -29.73
C GLN A 209 -20.20 12.30 -30.85
N GLU A 210 -20.80 11.16 -30.53
CA GLU A 210 -21.55 10.35 -31.50
C GLU A 210 -22.80 11.07 -32.04
N GLU A 211 -23.55 11.74 -31.17
CA GLU A 211 -24.71 12.55 -31.55
C GLU A 211 -24.31 13.68 -32.50
N ASN A 212 -23.26 14.44 -32.15
CA ASN A 212 -22.73 15.49 -33.01
C ASN A 212 -22.29 14.95 -34.36
N ARG A 213 -21.63 13.78 -34.40
CA ARG A 213 -21.21 13.13 -35.65
C ARG A 213 -22.42 12.74 -36.51
N LYS A 214 -23.47 12.17 -35.92
CA LYS A 214 -24.71 11.80 -36.62
C LYS A 214 -25.42 13.03 -37.19
N GLN A 215 -25.53 14.10 -36.42
CA GLN A 215 -26.14 15.36 -36.88
C GLN A 215 -25.35 15.99 -38.02
N GLN A 216 -24.01 15.95 -37.97
CA GLN A 216 -23.17 16.48 -39.04
C GLN A 216 -23.32 15.70 -40.35
N ILE A 217 -23.41 14.36 -40.27
CA ILE A 217 -23.68 13.52 -41.45
C ILE A 217 -25.05 13.87 -42.05
N LEU A 218 -26.10 14.00 -41.21
CA LEU A 218 -27.44 14.37 -41.67
C LEU A 218 -27.46 15.74 -42.35
N ARG A 219 -26.75 16.72 -41.78
CA ARG A 219 -26.63 18.08 -42.34
C ARG A 219 -25.91 18.09 -43.70
N ASN A 220 -24.91 17.24 -43.89
CA ASN A 220 -24.16 17.16 -45.14
C ASN A 220 -24.92 16.41 -46.26
N GLN A 221 -26.05 15.76 -45.95
CA GLN A 221 -26.91 15.06 -46.90
C GLN A 221 -28.11 15.91 -47.38
N GLN A 222 -28.31 17.09 -46.78
CA GLN A 222 -29.32 18.09 -47.19
C GLN A 222 -28.67 19.17 -48.05
#